data_AF-A0A101VWI1-F1
#
_entry.id   AF-A0A101VWI1-F1
#
_cell.length_a   1.000
_cell.length_b   1.000
_cell.length_c   1.000
_cell.angle_alpha   90.00
_cell.angle_beta   90.00
_cell.angle_gamma   90.00
#
_symmetry.space_group_name_H-M   'P 1'
#
loop_
_entity.id
_entity.type
_entity.pdbx_description
1 polymer ?
#
loop_
_entity_poly.entity_id
_entity_poly.type
_entity_poly.pdbx_seq_one_letter_code
_entity_poly.pdbx_strand_id
1 'polypeptide(L)'
;MGKAMMAGFRLAVVAVAVLFAVPAIAQEKADSTQISDKTVKTLMAYAWDSVPPQITLRSGKVIKFDRTNRASIELPLDAAKEVIVAAYRSYEAQICGLQPAMVANRDAMMARLLQQNKYSDQQVQYANLLHAFVVAYTSGKVELRYIDPDKKEVKITDIPPEKVVEPKKCSDELRKSVDERIYSYYKSTPGLDVKPADVAEEKK
;
A
#
# COMPACT_ATOMS: atom_id res chain seq x y z
N MET A 1 59.70 -66.96 20.16
CA MET A 1 60.73 -65.90 20.17
C MET A 1 60.52 -65.03 18.94
N GLY A 2 60.51 -63.69 19.08
CA GLY A 2 60.50 -62.75 17.97
C GLY A 2 59.21 -61.93 17.78
N LYS A 3 59.11 -60.80 18.48
CA LYS A 3 58.22 -59.66 18.17
C LYS A 3 58.84 -58.82 17.04
N ALA A 4 58.03 -58.16 16.22
CA ALA A 4 58.03 -56.68 16.12
C ALA A 4 56.88 -56.17 15.23
N MET A 5 56.24 -55.10 15.72
CA MET A 5 55.17 -54.33 15.11
C MET A 5 55.70 -53.36 14.03
N MET A 6 54.86 -52.96 13.08
CA MET A 6 54.75 -51.55 12.66
C MET A 6 53.31 -51.20 12.25
N ALA A 7 52.94 -49.97 12.60
CA ALA A 7 51.61 -49.37 12.59
C ALA A 7 51.20 -48.81 11.23
N GLY A 8 49.90 -48.56 11.05
CA GLY A 8 49.40 -47.74 9.93
C GLY A 8 47.89 -47.81 9.74
N PHE A 9 47.13 -47.13 10.61
CA PHE A 9 45.69 -46.97 10.50
C PHE A 9 45.39 -45.61 9.86
N ARG A 10 44.87 -45.53 8.62
CA ARG A 10 44.07 -44.38 8.11
C ARG A 10 43.13 -44.78 6.96
N LEU A 11 41.85 -44.83 7.33
CA LEU A 11 40.63 -44.36 6.62
C LEU A 11 40.78 -43.76 5.21
N ALA A 12 39.95 -44.25 4.28
CA ALA A 12 39.00 -43.44 3.52
C ALA A 12 38.04 -44.33 2.69
N VAL A 13 36.80 -44.50 3.16
CA VAL A 13 35.68 -44.99 2.35
C VAL A 13 34.95 -43.75 1.83
N VAL A 14 34.98 -43.52 0.52
CA VAL A 14 34.24 -42.45 -0.14
C VAL A 14 32.81 -42.93 -0.39
N ALA A 15 31.86 -42.41 0.39
CA ALA A 15 30.43 -42.56 0.13
C ALA A 15 29.96 -41.38 -0.74
N VAL A 16 29.49 -41.69 -1.96
CA VAL A 16 28.87 -40.73 -2.87
C VAL A 16 27.39 -40.59 -2.49
N ALA A 17 27.02 -39.46 -1.88
CA ALA A 17 25.63 -39.08 -1.65
C ALA A 17 25.20 -38.07 -2.73
N VAL A 18 24.30 -38.51 -3.61
CA VAL A 18 23.65 -37.68 -4.63
C VAL A 18 22.63 -36.76 -3.94
N LEU A 19 22.99 -35.49 -3.77
CA LEU A 19 22.05 -34.44 -3.35
C LEU A 19 21.33 -33.89 -4.58
N PHE A 20 20.05 -34.23 -4.72
CA PHE A 20 19.14 -33.50 -5.59
C PHE A 20 18.96 -32.09 -5.03
N ALA A 21 19.56 -31.11 -5.71
CA ALA A 21 19.32 -29.70 -5.51
C ALA A 21 17.90 -29.35 -5.98
N VAL A 22 16.94 -29.41 -5.06
CA VAL A 22 15.65 -28.74 -5.23
C VAL A 22 15.94 -27.25 -4.98
N PRO A 23 15.75 -26.35 -5.96
CA PRO A 23 15.91 -24.93 -5.69
C PRO A 23 14.86 -24.56 -4.65
N ALA A 24 15.31 -24.13 -3.48
CA ALA A 24 14.47 -23.48 -2.51
C ALA A 24 13.82 -22.29 -3.22
N ILE A 25 12.53 -22.42 -3.55
CA ILE A 25 11.71 -21.26 -3.87
C ILE A 25 11.72 -20.44 -2.59
N ALA A 26 12.57 -19.41 -2.59
CA ALA A 26 12.55 -18.36 -1.61
C ALA A 26 11.13 -17.80 -1.60
N GLN A 27 10.33 -18.21 -0.62
CA GLN A 27 9.22 -17.40 -0.17
C GLN A 27 9.84 -16.18 0.51
N GLU A 28 10.26 -15.21 -0.29
CA GLU A 28 10.40 -13.83 0.16
C GLU A 28 9.00 -13.40 0.61
N LYS A 29 8.67 -13.65 1.88
CA LYS A 29 7.71 -12.80 2.58
C LYS A 29 8.38 -11.44 2.61
N ALA A 30 8.03 -10.61 1.63
CA ALA A 30 8.39 -9.21 1.61
C ALA A 30 8.06 -8.63 2.99
N ASP A 31 9.09 -8.18 3.69
CA ASP A 31 8.96 -7.28 4.83
C ASP A 31 8.34 -5.99 4.30
N SER A 32 7.00 -6.00 4.22
CA SER A 32 6.23 -4.78 4.15
C SER A 32 6.68 -3.92 5.32
N THR A 33 6.83 -2.63 5.10
CA THR A 33 6.84 -1.63 6.15
C THR A 33 5.54 -1.81 6.96
N GLN A 34 5.55 -2.68 7.97
CA GLN A 34 4.32 -3.22 8.56
C GLN A 34 3.69 -2.13 9.42
N ILE A 35 2.75 -1.40 8.82
CA ILE A 35 1.84 -0.52 9.54
C ILE A 35 1.10 -1.38 10.55
N SER A 36 1.15 -0.98 11.84
CA SER A 36 0.50 -1.74 12.89
C SER A 36 -1.00 -1.89 12.65
N ASP A 37 -1.57 -3.04 13.01
CA ASP A 37 -3.02 -3.30 12.91
C ASP A 37 -3.85 -2.22 13.62
N LYS A 38 -3.33 -1.68 14.73
CA LYS A 38 -3.94 -0.58 15.47
C LYS A 38 -4.01 0.68 14.62
N THR A 39 -2.91 1.06 13.97
CA THR A 39 -2.86 2.22 13.07
C THR A 39 -3.83 2.05 11.90
N VAL A 40 -3.88 0.87 11.29
CA VAL A 40 -4.81 0.56 10.19
C VAL A 40 -6.26 0.76 10.63
N LYS A 41 -6.65 0.14 11.76
CA LYS A 41 -8.01 0.25 12.31
C LYS A 41 -8.39 1.70 12.64
N THR A 42 -7.45 2.47 13.18
CA THR A 42 -7.64 3.89 13.48
C THR A 42 -7.89 4.69 12.20
N LEU A 43 -7.06 4.52 11.17
CA LEU A 43 -7.23 5.20 9.88
C LEU A 43 -8.54 4.82 9.20
N MET A 44 -8.93 3.53 9.26
CA MET A 44 -10.23 3.07 8.77
C MET A 44 -11.40 3.73 9.52
N ALA A 45 -11.30 3.86 10.84
CA ALA A 45 -12.31 4.53 11.64
C ALA A 45 -12.48 6.00 11.28
N TYR A 46 -11.37 6.74 11.11
CA TYR A 46 -11.47 8.13 10.69
C TYR A 46 -11.97 8.28 9.25
N ALA A 47 -11.52 7.43 8.33
CA ALA A 47 -12.03 7.42 6.97
C ALA A 47 -13.54 7.14 6.92
N TRP A 48 -14.05 6.26 7.80
CA TRP A 48 -15.47 5.94 7.91
C TRP A 48 -16.33 7.16 8.25
N ASP A 49 -15.84 8.04 9.12
CA ASP A 49 -16.57 9.25 9.51
C ASP A 49 -16.72 10.25 8.35
N SER A 50 -15.85 10.14 7.34
CA SER A 50 -15.93 10.93 6.09
C SER A 50 -16.78 10.29 5.00
N VAL A 51 -17.31 9.08 5.19
CA VAL A 51 -18.09 8.39 4.15
C VAL A 51 -19.43 9.12 3.92
N PRO A 52 -19.69 9.64 2.72
CA PRO A 52 -20.96 10.29 2.42
C PRO A 52 -22.10 9.24 2.32
N PRO A 53 -23.37 9.65 2.43
CA PRO A 53 -24.51 8.73 2.28
C PRO A 53 -24.58 8.06 0.91
N GLN A 54 -24.12 8.76 -0.13
CA GLN A 54 -24.06 8.25 -1.49
C GLN A 54 -22.98 8.96 -2.30
N ILE A 55 -22.50 8.31 -3.36
CA ILE A 55 -21.62 8.90 -4.37
C ILE A 55 -22.15 8.62 -5.77
N THR A 56 -21.88 9.53 -6.69
CA THR A 56 -22.16 9.36 -8.12
C THR A 56 -20.84 9.17 -8.84
N LEU A 57 -20.67 8.02 -9.49
CA LEU A 57 -19.48 7.74 -10.28
C LEU A 57 -19.53 8.51 -11.61
N ARG A 58 -18.37 8.65 -12.27
CA ARG A 58 -18.30 9.25 -13.62
C ARG A 58 -19.15 8.51 -14.66
N SER A 59 -19.43 7.22 -14.44
CA SER A 59 -20.35 6.43 -15.26
C SER A 59 -21.82 6.77 -15.06
N GLY A 60 -22.16 7.64 -14.11
CA GLY A 60 -23.54 7.94 -13.71
C GLY A 60 -24.13 6.94 -12.70
N LYS A 61 -23.42 5.83 -12.39
CA LYS A 61 -23.84 4.87 -11.36
C LYS A 61 -23.83 5.54 -9.98
N VAL A 62 -24.95 5.47 -9.27
CA VAL A 62 -25.07 5.94 -7.88
C VAL A 62 -24.82 4.77 -6.93
N ILE A 63 -23.91 4.96 -5.98
CA ILE A 63 -23.62 3.99 -4.91
C ILE A 63 -24.10 4.61 -3.60
N LYS A 64 -25.02 3.92 -2.93
CA LYS A 64 -25.51 4.30 -1.60
C LYS A 64 -24.76 3.50 -0.56
N PHE A 65 -24.29 4.17 0.49
CA PHE A 65 -23.61 3.55 1.61
C PHE A 65 -24.60 3.26 2.73
N ASP A 66 -24.69 2.01 3.14
CA ASP A 66 -25.41 1.66 4.37
C ASP A 66 -24.54 1.99 5.59
N ARG A 67 -24.62 3.25 6.04
CA ARG A 67 -23.86 3.72 7.21
C ARG A 67 -24.28 3.06 8.52
N THR A 68 -25.37 2.28 8.55
CA THR A 68 -25.78 1.52 9.73
C THR A 68 -25.06 0.17 9.83
N ASN A 69 -24.50 -0.32 8.72
CA ASN A 69 -23.81 -1.60 8.65
C ASN A 69 -22.36 -1.45 8.16
N ARG A 70 -21.54 -0.78 8.98
CA ARG A 70 -20.10 -0.56 8.74
C ARG A 70 -19.34 -1.83 8.39
N ALA A 71 -19.60 -2.93 9.10
CA ALA A 71 -18.89 -4.20 8.91
C ALA A 71 -19.05 -4.79 7.50
N SER A 72 -20.16 -4.49 6.80
CA SER A 72 -20.40 -4.94 5.43
C SER A 72 -19.64 -4.13 4.37
N ILE A 73 -19.16 -2.94 4.72
CA ILE A 73 -18.53 -1.97 3.81
C ILE A 73 -17.04 -1.84 4.06
N GLU A 74 -16.60 -2.05 5.30
CA GLU A 74 -15.19 -2.05 5.62
C GLU A 74 -14.43 -3.17 4.91
N LEU A 75 -13.19 -2.86 4.58
CA LEU A 75 -12.27 -3.83 4.01
C LEU A 75 -11.73 -4.76 5.10
N PRO A 76 -11.44 -6.03 4.76
CA PRO A 76 -10.58 -6.86 5.58
C PRO A 76 -9.23 -6.18 5.83
N LEU A 77 -8.62 -6.47 6.97
CA LEU A 77 -7.44 -5.75 7.45
C LEU A 77 -6.27 -5.75 6.45
N ASP A 78 -6.03 -6.88 5.79
CA ASP A 78 -4.94 -7.00 4.81
C ASP A 78 -5.17 -6.13 3.57
N ALA A 79 -6.41 -6.05 3.10
CA ALA A 79 -6.76 -5.17 1.98
C ALA A 79 -6.67 -3.69 2.38
N ALA A 80 -7.09 -3.35 3.61
CA ALA A 80 -6.93 -2.00 4.13
C ALA A 80 -5.45 -1.60 4.26
N LYS A 81 -4.57 -2.52 4.67
CA LYS A 81 -3.11 -2.29 4.69
C LYS A 81 -2.57 -1.96 3.31
N GLU A 82 -2.95 -2.72 2.29
CA GLU A 82 -2.53 -2.46 0.91
C GLU A 82 -2.97 -1.08 0.43
N VAL A 83 -4.22 -0.69 0.70
CA VAL A 83 -4.78 0.62 0.35
C VAL A 83 -4.00 1.75 1.05
N ILE A 84 -3.70 1.61 2.34
CA ILE A 84 -2.98 2.61 3.12
C ILE A 84 -1.53 2.74 2.62
N VAL A 85 -0.84 1.63 2.31
CA VAL A 85 0.50 1.65 1.72
C VAL A 85 0.49 2.37 0.36
N ALA A 86 -0.50 2.10 -0.49
CA ALA A 86 -0.69 2.83 -1.74
C ALA A 86 -0.94 4.33 -1.50
N ALA A 87 -1.68 4.69 -0.45
CA ALA A 87 -1.91 6.09 -0.09
C ALA A 87 -0.60 6.79 0.33
N TYR A 88 0.25 6.16 1.14
CA TYR A 88 1.57 6.71 1.47
C TYR A 88 2.45 6.94 0.24
N ARG A 89 2.47 6.01 -0.73
CA ARG A 89 3.17 6.21 -2.01
C ARG A 89 2.60 7.39 -2.80
N SER A 90 1.29 7.58 -2.77
CA SER A 90 0.62 8.70 -3.44
C SER A 90 0.96 10.03 -2.77
N TYR A 91 1.06 10.04 -1.44
CA TYR A 91 1.55 11.19 -0.68
C TYR A 91 3.00 11.54 -1.05
N GLU A 92 3.89 10.54 -1.14
CA GLU A 92 5.27 10.75 -1.56
C GLU A 92 5.35 11.35 -2.98
N ALA A 93 4.55 10.85 -3.91
CA ALA A 93 4.44 11.42 -5.25
C ALA A 93 3.94 12.88 -5.21
N GLN A 94 2.94 13.18 -4.36
CA GLN A 94 2.41 14.52 -4.18
C GLN A 94 3.47 15.50 -3.67
N ILE A 95 4.25 15.16 -2.64
CA ILE A 95 5.30 16.04 -2.11
C ILE A 95 6.49 16.20 -3.08
N CYS A 96 6.67 15.27 -4.01
CA CYS A 96 7.69 15.35 -5.05
C CYS A 96 7.22 16.03 -6.35
N GLY A 97 5.94 16.45 -6.42
CA GLY A 97 5.35 17.09 -7.60
C GLY A 97 5.06 16.12 -8.76
N LEU A 98 4.99 14.83 -8.49
CA LEU A 98 4.81 13.77 -9.48
C LEU A 98 3.32 13.41 -9.63
N GLN A 99 2.53 14.33 -10.16
CA GLN A 99 1.08 14.13 -10.31
C GLN A 99 0.71 12.91 -11.17
N PRO A 100 1.39 12.62 -12.31
CA PRO A 100 1.13 11.42 -13.09
C PRO A 100 1.37 10.13 -12.27
N ALA A 101 2.49 10.06 -11.54
CA ALA A 101 2.80 8.93 -10.66
C ALA A 101 1.74 8.75 -9.56
N MET A 102 1.27 9.84 -8.95
CA MET A 102 0.18 9.80 -7.97
C MET A 102 -1.10 9.14 -8.55
N VAL A 103 -1.49 9.53 -9.77
CA VAL A 103 -2.66 8.98 -10.46
C VAL A 103 -2.44 7.51 -10.81
N ALA A 104 -1.30 7.18 -11.43
CA ALA A 104 -0.94 5.82 -11.80
C ALA A 104 -0.96 4.88 -10.58
N ASN A 105 -0.39 5.30 -9.44
CA ASN A 105 -0.39 4.50 -8.23
C ASN A 105 -1.82 4.25 -7.68
N ARG A 106 -2.70 5.26 -7.71
CA ARG A 106 -4.12 5.08 -7.33
C ARG A 106 -4.80 4.09 -8.26
N ASP A 107 -4.60 4.23 -9.57
CA ASP A 107 -5.24 3.37 -10.57
C ASP A 107 -4.78 1.93 -10.48
N ALA A 108 -3.48 1.71 -10.21
CA ALA A 108 -2.94 0.40 -9.91
C ALA A 108 -3.59 -0.25 -8.69
N MET A 109 -3.74 0.51 -7.60
CA MET A 109 -4.43 0.02 -6.40
C MET A 109 -5.88 -0.35 -6.70
N MET A 110 -6.62 0.50 -7.40
CA MET A 110 -8.02 0.25 -7.75
C MET A 110 -8.18 -0.95 -8.69
N ALA A 111 -7.31 -1.10 -9.69
CA ALA A 111 -7.33 -2.22 -10.63
C ALA A 111 -7.12 -3.56 -9.91
N ARG A 112 -6.18 -3.62 -8.96
CA ARG A 112 -5.95 -4.82 -8.14
C ARG A 112 -7.15 -5.18 -7.27
N LEU A 113 -7.81 -4.20 -6.66
CA LEU A 113 -9.02 -4.46 -5.88
C LEU A 113 -10.14 -5.03 -6.75
N LEU A 114 -10.37 -4.45 -7.93
CA LEU A 114 -11.40 -4.92 -8.86
C LEU A 114 -11.13 -6.34 -9.35
N GLN A 115 -9.87 -6.69 -9.62
CA GLN A 115 -9.50 -8.03 -10.08
C GLN A 115 -9.75 -9.16 -9.09
N GLN A 116 -9.79 -8.83 -7.79
CA GLN A 116 -10.08 -9.83 -6.78
C GLN A 116 -11.54 -10.32 -6.85
N ASN A 117 -12.43 -9.60 -7.55
CA ASN A 117 -13.83 -9.98 -7.81
C ASN A 117 -14.63 -10.42 -6.56
N LYS A 118 -14.16 -10.07 -5.36
CA LYS A 118 -14.75 -10.47 -4.07
C LYS A 118 -15.22 -9.29 -3.24
N TYR A 119 -14.92 -8.06 -3.67
CA TYR A 119 -15.32 -6.84 -3.00
C TYR A 119 -16.57 -6.26 -3.64
N SER A 120 -17.52 -5.84 -2.80
CA SER A 120 -18.70 -5.12 -3.27
C SER A 120 -18.34 -3.74 -3.83
N ASP A 121 -19.23 -3.15 -4.61
CA ASP A 121 -19.08 -1.76 -5.06
C ASP A 121 -18.86 -0.80 -3.88
N GLN A 122 -19.55 -1.00 -2.77
CA GLN A 122 -19.38 -0.17 -1.57
C GLN A 122 -17.98 -0.33 -0.97
N GLN A 123 -17.45 -1.55 -0.90
CA GLN A 123 -16.10 -1.82 -0.42
C GLN A 123 -15.02 -1.22 -1.32
N VAL A 124 -15.18 -1.32 -2.64
CA VAL A 124 -14.27 -0.72 -3.62
C VAL A 124 -14.25 0.81 -3.47
N GLN A 125 -15.42 1.42 -3.26
CA GLN A 125 -15.48 2.87 -3.09
C GLN A 125 -15.01 3.33 -1.73
N TYR A 126 -15.27 2.56 -0.68
CA TYR A 126 -14.67 2.78 0.63
C TYR A 126 -13.14 2.72 0.57
N ALA A 127 -12.56 1.80 -0.21
CA ALA A 127 -11.11 1.75 -0.45
C ALA A 127 -10.57 3.05 -1.07
N ASN A 128 -11.27 3.57 -2.07
CA ASN A 128 -10.90 4.83 -2.72
C ASN A 128 -10.99 6.02 -1.74
N LEU A 129 -12.02 6.05 -0.89
CA LEU A 129 -12.18 7.08 0.15
C LEU A 129 -11.11 6.96 1.23
N LEU A 130 -10.79 5.74 1.68
CA LEU A 130 -9.70 5.49 2.63
C LEU A 130 -8.37 5.97 2.06
N HIS A 131 -8.07 5.67 0.80
CA HIS A 131 -6.87 6.16 0.12
C HIS A 131 -6.81 7.69 0.12
N ALA A 132 -7.87 8.35 -0.35
CA ALA A 132 -7.94 9.80 -0.41
C ALA A 132 -7.81 10.45 0.98
N PHE A 133 -8.47 9.89 1.99
CA PHE A 133 -8.37 10.33 3.38
C PHE A 133 -6.93 10.24 3.89
N VAL A 134 -6.24 9.10 3.69
CA VAL A 134 -4.86 8.96 4.15
C VAL A 134 -3.93 9.95 3.44
N VAL A 135 -4.08 10.18 2.13
CA VAL A 135 -3.30 11.19 1.41
C VAL A 135 -3.55 12.59 1.97
N ALA A 136 -4.82 12.95 2.22
CA ALA A 136 -5.18 14.25 2.77
C ALA A 136 -4.64 14.43 4.20
N TYR A 137 -4.76 13.40 5.04
CA TYR A 137 -4.30 13.41 6.43
C TYR A 137 -2.78 13.52 6.51
N THR A 138 -2.06 12.73 5.71
CA THR A 138 -0.58 12.75 5.69
C THR A 138 -0.01 14.02 5.09
N SER A 139 -0.72 14.66 4.15
CA SER A 139 -0.34 15.97 3.60
C SER A 139 -0.71 17.15 4.49
N GLY A 140 -1.32 16.92 5.66
CA GLY A 140 -1.74 18.00 6.56
C GLY A 140 -2.85 18.87 5.96
N LYS A 141 -3.62 18.35 5.00
CA LYS A 141 -4.80 19.04 4.44
C LYS A 141 -6.03 18.84 5.32
N VAL A 142 -6.06 17.78 6.13
CA VAL A 142 -7.10 17.54 7.12
C VAL A 142 -6.49 17.32 8.50
N GLU A 143 -7.15 17.85 9.52
CA GLU A 143 -6.83 17.60 10.93
C GLU A 143 -7.98 16.89 11.64
N LEU A 144 -7.60 16.09 12.64
CA LEU A 144 -8.51 15.36 13.50
C LEU A 144 -8.72 16.18 14.77
N ARG A 145 -9.92 16.76 14.94
CA ARG A 145 -10.29 17.44 16.19
C ARG A 145 -11.20 16.56 17.03
N TYR A 146 -10.80 16.23 18.24
CA TYR A 146 -11.66 15.55 19.20
C TYR A 146 -12.79 16.50 19.64
N ILE A 147 -14.04 16.12 19.37
CA ILE A 147 -15.22 16.88 19.82
C ILE A 147 -15.52 16.53 21.29
N ASP A 148 -15.35 15.25 21.63
CA ASP A 148 -15.60 14.70 22.95
C ASP A 148 -14.46 13.70 23.28
N PRO A 149 -13.61 13.99 24.27
CA PRO A 149 -12.48 13.13 24.63
C PRO A 149 -12.93 11.78 25.22
N ASP A 150 -14.14 11.70 25.76
CA ASP A 150 -14.68 10.49 26.38
C ASP A 150 -15.37 9.58 25.35
N LYS A 151 -15.97 10.17 24.31
CA LYS A 151 -16.66 9.42 23.22
C LYS A 151 -15.78 9.09 22.02
N LYS A 152 -14.53 9.56 21.98
CA LYS A 152 -13.60 9.39 20.85
C LYS A 152 -14.20 9.87 19.51
N GLU A 153 -15.10 10.84 19.57
CA GLU A 153 -15.68 11.45 18.37
C GLU A 153 -14.67 12.43 17.78
N VAL A 154 -14.33 12.22 16.51
CA VAL A 154 -13.35 13.03 15.80
C VAL A 154 -14.02 13.76 14.65
N LYS A 155 -13.91 15.09 14.66
CA LYS A 155 -14.27 15.94 13.52
C LYS A 155 -13.09 16.05 12.59
N ILE A 156 -13.25 15.55 11.37
CA ILE A 156 -12.33 15.84 10.28
C ILE A 156 -12.59 17.27 9.83
N THR A 157 -11.57 18.12 9.92
CA THR A 157 -11.66 19.51 9.50
C THR A 157 -10.57 19.79 8.48
N ASP A 158 -10.94 20.47 7.40
CA ASP A 158 -9.96 20.95 6.42
C ASP A 158 -9.08 22.02 7.07
N ILE A 159 -7.77 21.92 6.83
CA ILE A 159 -6.81 22.96 7.20
C ILE A 159 -6.84 24.01 6.09
N PRO A 160 -7.10 25.30 6.41
CA PRO A 160 -7.05 26.37 5.42
C PRO A 160 -5.70 26.37 4.68
N PRO A 161 -5.67 26.61 3.35
CA PRO A 161 -4.45 26.54 2.55
C PRO A 161 -3.30 27.39 3.13
N GLU A 162 -3.61 28.50 3.81
CA GLU A 162 -2.60 29.39 4.40
C GLU A 162 -1.87 28.78 5.61
N LYS A 163 -2.41 27.70 6.20
CA LYS A 163 -1.86 27.00 7.37
C LYS A 163 -1.20 25.68 7.03
N VAL A 164 -1.28 25.24 5.77
CA VAL A 164 -0.58 24.04 5.31
C VAL A 164 0.91 24.35 5.28
N VAL A 165 1.67 23.74 6.19
CA VAL A 165 3.14 23.85 6.21
C VAL A 165 3.66 23.39 4.85
N GLU A 166 4.55 24.18 4.24
CA GLU A 166 5.09 23.82 2.92
C GLU A 166 5.63 22.39 2.93
N PRO A 167 5.25 21.56 1.93
CA PRO A 167 5.70 20.19 1.87
C PRO A 167 7.22 20.14 1.89
N LYS A 168 7.77 19.21 2.69
CA LYS A 168 9.22 19.00 2.82
C LYS A 168 9.83 18.90 1.42
N LYS A 169 10.85 19.71 1.12
CA LYS A 169 11.53 19.70 -0.18
C LYS A 169 11.95 18.27 -0.54
N CYS A 170 11.36 17.72 -1.61
CA CYS A 170 11.73 16.42 -2.14
C CYS A 170 13.09 16.52 -2.83
N SER A 171 14.06 15.69 -2.44
CA SER A 171 15.35 15.61 -3.13
C SER A 171 15.18 14.92 -4.48
N ASP A 172 16.10 15.15 -5.42
CA ASP A 172 16.03 14.53 -6.74
C ASP A 172 16.18 13.01 -6.66
N GLU A 173 16.97 12.51 -5.71
CA GLU A 173 17.10 11.07 -5.44
C GLU A 173 15.78 10.48 -4.94
N LEU A 174 15.10 11.19 -4.03
CA LEU A 174 13.79 10.75 -3.53
C LEU A 174 12.76 10.78 -4.65
N ARG A 175 12.73 11.84 -5.47
CA ARG A 175 11.81 11.96 -6.61
C ARG A 175 11.97 10.78 -7.56
N LYS A 176 13.21 10.47 -7.96
CA LYS A 176 13.51 9.34 -8.84
C LYS A 176 13.11 8.00 -8.22
N SER A 177 13.42 7.80 -6.94
CA SER A 177 13.05 6.57 -6.21
C SER A 177 11.53 6.37 -6.13
N VAL A 178 10.77 7.45 -5.87
CA VAL A 178 9.31 7.43 -5.81
C VAL A 178 8.73 7.08 -7.18
N ASP A 179 9.21 7.73 -8.23
CA ASP A 179 8.75 7.52 -9.61
C ASP A 179 8.99 6.06 -10.06
N GLU A 180 10.21 5.55 -9.89
CA GLU A 180 10.58 4.18 -10.24
C GLU A 180 9.76 3.14 -9.46
N ARG A 181 9.58 3.34 -8.14
CA ARG A 181 8.80 2.44 -7.28
C ARG A 181 7.33 2.40 -7.70
N ILE A 182 6.72 3.55 -7.94
CA ILE A 182 5.33 3.65 -8.37
C ILE A 182 5.16 3.03 -9.76
N TYR A 183 6.08 3.32 -10.67
CA TYR A 183 5.98 2.81 -12.02
C TYR A 183 6.13 1.28 -12.07
N SER A 184 7.02 0.73 -11.26
CA SER A 184 7.13 -0.73 -11.08
C SER A 184 5.84 -1.33 -10.53
N TYR A 185 5.21 -0.68 -9.53
CA TYR A 185 3.92 -1.10 -8.99
C TYR A 185 2.80 -1.04 -10.03
N TYR A 186 2.76 0.01 -10.84
CA TYR A 186 1.79 0.18 -11.93
C TYR A 186 1.97 -0.89 -13.02
N LYS A 187 3.20 -1.08 -13.53
CA LYS A 187 3.53 -2.08 -14.55
C LYS A 187 3.24 -3.51 -14.12
N SER A 188 3.48 -3.83 -12.86
CA SER A 188 3.22 -5.17 -12.31
C SER A 188 1.75 -5.40 -11.98
N THR A 189 0.88 -4.40 -12.15
CA THR A 189 -0.56 -4.53 -11.93
C THR A 189 -1.21 -5.10 -13.18
N PRO A 190 -1.84 -6.29 -13.10
CA PRO A 190 -2.55 -6.85 -14.25
C PRO A 190 -3.65 -5.90 -14.73
N GLY A 191 -4.14 -6.05 -15.96
CA GLY A 191 -5.32 -5.32 -16.46
C GLY A 191 -5.19 -3.80 -16.59
N LEU A 192 -4.01 -3.23 -16.37
CA LEU A 192 -3.66 -1.87 -16.76
C LEU A 192 -2.82 -1.93 -18.04
N ASP A 193 -3.37 -1.44 -19.16
CA ASP A 193 -2.61 -1.25 -20.38
C ASP A 193 -1.61 -0.12 -20.15
N VAL A 194 -0.32 -0.45 -20.03
CA VAL A 194 0.73 0.55 -19.81
C VAL A 194 0.83 1.46 -21.03
N LYS A 195 0.30 2.68 -20.95
CA LYS A 195 0.61 3.73 -21.93
C LYS A 195 1.84 4.51 -21.45
N PRO A 196 2.92 4.59 -22.24
CA PRO A 196 4.12 5.35 -21.88
C PRO A 196 3.87 6.82 -21.52
N ALA A 197 2.80 7.42 -22.07
CA ALA A 197 2.42 8.82 -21.81
C ALA A 197 1.86 9.07 -20.40
N ASP A 198 1.44 8.03 -19.66
CA ASP A 198 0.79 8.20 -18.35
C ASP A 198 1.81 8.39 -17.19
N VAL A 199 3.11 8.26 -17.46
CA VAL A 199 4.16 8.29 -16.42
C VAL A 199 5.33 9.22 -16.76
N ALA A 200 5.50 9.65 -18.00
CA ALA A 200 6.61 10.53 -18.37
C ALA A 200 6.26 11.53 -19.47
N GLU A 201 5.60 12.64 -19.12
CA GLU A 201 5.69 13.96 -19.80
C GLU A 201 5.44 15.01 -18.70
N GLU A 202 6.33 15.93 -18.34
CA GLU A 202 6.88 16.99 -19.19
C GLU A 202 8.41 17.10 -19.05
N LYS A 203 9.12 16.86 -20.15
CA LYS A 203 10.32 17.67 -20.44
C LYS A 203 9.84 18.83 -21.30
N LYS A 204 9.78 20.02 -20.72
CA LYS A 204 9.74 21.27 -21.47
C LYS A 204 10.82 22.20 -20.95
#